data_AF-A0A2G5ENE6-F1
#
_entry.id   AF-A0A2G5ENE6-F1
#
_cell.length_a   1.000
_cell.length_b   1.000
_cell.length_c   1.000
_cell.angle_alpha   90.00
_cell.angle_beta   90.00
_cell.angle_gamma   90.00
#
_symmetry.space_group_name_H-M   'P 1'
#
loop_
_entity.id
_entity.type
_entity.pdbx_description
1 polymer ?
#
loop_
_entity_poly.entity_id
_entity_poly.type
_entity_poly.pdbx_seq_one_letter_code
_entity_poly.pdbx_strand_id
1 'polypeptide(L)'
;MNQSELKVKQSETLNAFHIISLSEGFDLSPLFEEKKREEKEELRFATTKPASSVISKLEDLAKSVKFSIRKSESRVRLEGSERGRKGKLSIETEIFAMTPSFLVVEVKKDGGDTLEYNQFCSKELRPALKDICWTSPAENPTPA
;
A
#
# COMPACT_ATOMS: atom_id res chain seq x y z
N MET A 1 0.54 -24.27 -18.87
CA MET A 1 -0.03 -23.19 -18.02
C MET A 1 1.12 -22.27 -17.68
N ASN A 2 1.21 -21.13 -18.35
CA ASN A 2 2.37 -20.25 -18.25
C ASN A 2 2.13 -19.33 -17.05
N GLN A 3 2.78 -19.64 -15.93
CA GLN A 3 2.93 -18.68 -14.84
C GLN A 3 3.86 -17.59 -15.37
N SER A 4 3.29 -16.44 -15.75
CA SER A 4 4.08 -15.23 -15.93
C SER A 4 4.54 -14.80 -14.54
N GLU A 5 5.65 -15.36 -14.07
CA GLU A 5 6.41 -14.75 -12.99
C GLU A 5 6.76 -13.34 -13.47
N LEU A 6 6.09 -12.35 -12.91
CA LEU A 6 6.57 -10.97 -12.97
C LEU A 6 7.97 -11.04 -12.39
N LYS A 7 8.98 -10.86 -13.27
CA LYS A 7 10.37 -10.72 -12.87
C LYS A 7 10.41 -9.40 -12.10
N VAL A 8 10.17 -9.48 -10.79
CA VAL A 8 10.39 -8.40 -9.84
C VAL A 8 11.88 -8.14 -9.95
N LYS A 9 12.26 -7.24 -10.87
CA LYS A 9 13.62 -6.85 -11.15
C LYS A 9 14.12 -6.23 -9.85
N GLN A 10 14.78 -7.07 -9.04
CA GLN A 10 15.32 -6.76 -7.72
C GLN A 10 14.66 -5.51 -7.14
N SER A 11 13.38 -5.64 -6.79
CA SER A 11 12.60 -4.60 -6.13
C SER A 11 13.53 -3.94 -5.12
N GLU A 12 13.70 -2.61 -5.22
CA GLU A 12 14.68 -1.87 -4.42
C GLU A 12 14.67 -2.42 -3.00
N THR A 13 15.76 -3.08 -2.62
CA THR A 13 15.80 -3.78 -1.34
C THR A 13 15.71 -2.74 -0.24
N LEU A 14 14.66 -2.78 0.56
CA LEU A 14 14.51 -1.90 1.71
C LEU A 14 15.41 -2.41 2.84
N ASN A 15 16.57 -1.79 2.98
CA ASN A 15 17.35 -1.89 4.20
C ASN A 15 16.65 -1.20 5.39
N ALA A 16 17.20 -1.38 6.59
CA ALA A 16 16.66 -0.82 7.82
C ALA A 16 16.62 0.73 7.82
N PHE A 17 17.62 1.40 7.24
CA PHE A 17 17.66 2.87 7.19
C PHE A 17 16.53 3.44 6.32
N HIS A 18 16.16 2.77 5.22
CA HIS A 18 15.00 3.17 4.45
C HIS A 18 13.73 3.11 5.31
N ILE A 19 13.50 2.01 6.04
CA ILE A 19 12.31 1.86 6.90
C ILE A 19 12.26 2.94 7.99
N ILE A 20 13.40 3.19 8.65
CA ILE A 20 13.49 4.22 9.70
C ILE A 20 13.19 5.61 9.12
N SER A 21 13.72 5.92 7.94
CA SER A 21 13.50 7.22 7.28
C SER A 21 12.05 7.49 6.90
N LEU A 22 11.22 6.44 6.82
CA LEU A 22 9.81 6.53 6.47
C LEU A 22 8.87 6.70 7.68
N SER A 23 9.40 6.88 8.89
CA SER A 23 8.61 7.18 10.09
C SER A 23 8.22 8.65 10.12
N GLU A 24 6.97 8.96 10.47
CA GLU A 24 6.45 10.32 10.60
C GLU A 24 7.30 11.20 11.54
N GLY A 25 7.96 10.59 12.54
CA GLY A 25 8.85 11.31 13.46
C GLY A 25 10.14 11.85 12.81
N PHE A 26 10.50 11.37 11.62
CA PHE A 26 11.60 11.90 10.81
C PHE A 26 11.12 12.78 9.64
N ASP A 27 9.80 12.93 9.44
CA ASP A 27 9.24 13.83 8.42
C ASP A 27 9.17 15.27 8.95
N LEU A 28 10.00 16.14 8.39
CA LEU A 28 10.00 17.57 8.72
C LEU A 28 9.03 18.40 7.89
N SER A 29 8.38 17.81 6.87
CA SER A 29 7.43 18.51 5.99
C SER A 29 6.36 19.30 6.76
N PRO A 30 5.76 18.78 7.86
CA PRO A 30 4.76 19.52 8.62
C PRO A 30 5.23 20.86 9.21
N LEU A 31 6.54 21.04 9.44
CA LEU A 31 7.09 22.32 9.94
C LEU A 31 7.03 23.45 8.92
N PHE A 32 6.88 23.11 7.63
CA PHE A 32 6.91 24.06 6.52
C PHE A 32 5.56 24.21 5.81
N GLU A 33 4.50 23.56 6.30
CA GLU A 33 3.17 23.65 5.70
C GLU A 33 2.40 24.89 6.16
N GLU A 34 2.12 25.82 5.24
CA GLU A 34 1.39 27.08 5.51
C GLU A 34 -0.08 26.89 5.91
N LYS A 35 -0.65 25.70 5.64
CA LYS A 35 -2.04 25.34 5.96
C LYS A 35 -2.05 23.99 6.64
N LYS A 36 -2.96 23.79 7.63
CA LYS A 36 -3.24 22.46 8.18
C LYS A 36 -3.56 21.50 7.01
N ARG A 37 -2.69 20.51 6.77
CA ARG A 37 -3.03 19.39 5.91
C ARG A 37 -4.25 18.68 6.48
N GLU A 38 -5.14 18.25 5.59
CA GLU A 38 -6.01 17.12 5.90
C GLU A 38 -5.05 15.94 6.17
N GLU A 39 -5.08 15.38 7.38
CA GLU A 39 -4.25 14.24 7.77
C GLU A 39 -4.41 13.14 6.71
N LYS A 40 -3.35 12.89 5.95
CA LYS A 40 -3.35 11.86 4.91
C LYS A 40 -3.01 10.55 5.59
N GLU A 41 -3.88 9.55 5.48
CA GLU A 41 -3.53 8.22 5.98
C GLU A 41 -2.33 7.68 5.21
N GLU A 42 -1.24 7.36 5.90
CA GLU A 42 -0.20 6.51 5.31
C GLU A 42 -0.59 5.05 5.54
N LEU A 43 -0.67 4.28 4.46
CA LEU A 43 -0.91 2.84 4.55
C LEU A 43 0.35 2.09 4.13
N ARG A 44 1.04 1.53 5.12
CA ARG A 44 2.20 0.66 4.94
C ARG A 44 2.04 -0.59 5.79
N PHE A 45 2.37 -1.75 5.23
CA PHE A 45 2.32 -3.02 5.97
C PHE A 45 3.37 -4.00 5.44
N ALA A 46 3.76 -4.94 6.29
CA ALA A 46 4.63 -6.05 5.90
C ALA A 46 3.78 -7.27 5.52
N THR A 47 4.29 -8.11 4.63
CA THR A 47 3.68 -9.39 4.27
C THR A 47 4.74 -10.46 3.99
N THR A 48 4.44 -11.71 4.31
CA THR A 48 5.20 -12.88 3.88
C THR A 48 4.63 -13.52 2.62
N LYS A 49 3.53 -12.96 2.08
CA LYS A 49 2.93 -13.44 0.84
C LYS A 49 3.73 -12.96 -0.37
N PRO A 50 3.77 -13.72 -1.47
CA PRO A 50 4.37 -13.27 -2.71
C PRO A 50 3.74 -11.98 -3.25
N ALA A 51 4.49 -11.19 -4.00
CA ALA A 51 4.00 -9.95 -4.62
C ALA A 51 2.76 -10.19 -5.50
N SER A 52 2.68 -11.34 -6.18
CA SER A 52 1.52 -11.74 -6.98
C SER A 52 0.23 -11.84 -6.16
N SER A 53 0.31 -12.27 -4.89
CA SER A 53 -0.86 -12.31 -4.00
C SER A 53 -1.36 -10.91 -3.65
N VAL A 54 -0.43 -9.96 -3.42
CA VAL A 54 -0.77 -8.55 -3.19
C VAL A 54 -1.46 -7.96 -4.43
N ILE A 55 -0.86 -8.17 -5.61
CA ILE A 55 -1.39 -7.67 -6.89
C ILE A 55 -2.79 -8.26 -7.16
N SER A 56 -2.98 -9.56 -6.95
CA SER A 56 -4.29 -10.21 -7.13
C SER A 56 -5.36 -9.61 -6.23
N LYS A 57 -5.04 -9.31 -4.97
CA LYS A 57 -5.98 -8.65 -4.04
C LYS A 57 -6.37 -7.25 -4.51
N LEU A 58 -5.40 -6.48 -5.00
CA LEU A 58 -5.66 -5.15 -5.56
C LEU A 58 -6.49 -5.21 -6.85
N GLU A 59 -6.31 -6.24 -7.69
CA GLU A 59 -7.14 -6.47 -8.88
C GLU A 59 -8.60 -6.75 -8.52
N ASP A 60 -8.83 -7.61 -7.54
CA ASP A 60 -10.19 -7.98 -7.12
C ASP A 60 -10.89 -6.79 -6.46
N LEU A 61 -10.16 -6.02 -5.65
CA LEU A 61 -10.65 -4.75 -5.11
C LEU A 61 -10.97 -3.76 -6.23
N ALA A 62 -10.09 -3.58 -7.21
CA ALA A 62 -10.31 -2.64 -8.31
C ALA A 62 -11.61 -2.96 -9.06
N LYS A 63 -11.89 -4.25 -9.30
CA LYS A 63 -13.14 -4.70 -9.91
C LYS A 63 -14.35 -4.38 -9.05
N SER A 64 -14.30 -4.65 -7.74
CA SER A 64 -15.45 -4.44 -6.85
C SER A 64 -15.83 -2.96 -6.75
N VAL A 65 -14.85 -2.05 -6.73
CA VAL A 65 -15.08 -0.60 -6.63
C VAL A 65 -15.13 0.13 -7.98
N LYS A 66 -15.09 -0.60 -9.12
CA LYS A 66 -15.09 -0.03 -10.49
C LYS A 66 -13.91 0.92 -10.77
N PHE A 67 -12.75 0.59 -10.24
CA PHE A 67 -11.49 1.27 -10.53
C PHE A 67 -10.79 0.56 -11.69
N SER A 68 -10.08 1.32 -12.49
CA SER A 68 -9.12 0.74 -13.45
C SER A 68 -7.82 0.42 -12.74
N ILE A 69 -7.10 -0.60 -13.21
CA ILE A 69 -5.82 -1.03 -12.66
C ILE A 69 -4.75 -1.02 -13.75
N ARG A 70 -3.57 -0.47 -13.43
CA ARG A 70 -2.37 -0.54 -14.26
C ARG A 70 -1.24 -1.14 -13.44
N LYS A 71 -0.51 -2.08 -14.04
CA LYS A 71 0.60 -2.82 -13.42
C LYS A 71 1.90 -2.48 -14.15
N SER A 72 2.94 -2.17 -13.40
CA SER A 72 4.33 -2.11 -13.86
C SER A 72 5.19 -3.05 -13.00
N GLU A 73 6.51 -3.07 -13.18
CA GLU A 73 7.41 -4.08 -12.56
C GLU A 73 7.17 -4.29 -11.05
N SER A 74 7.15 -3.21 -10.27
CA SER A 74 6.97 -3.23 -8.80
C SER A 74 5.87 -2.30 -8.30
N ARG A 75 5.13 -1.66 -9.21
CA ARG A 75 4.09 -0.67 -8.87
C ARG A 75 2.75 -1.07 -9.46
N VAL A 76 1.69 -0.80 -8.70
CA VAL A 76 0.30 -0.97 -9.10
C VAL A 76 -0.40 0.36 -8.92
N ARG A 77 -1.08 0.84 -9.96
CA ARG A 77 -1.87 2.07 -9.91
C ARG A 77 -3.34 1.76 -10.08
N LEU A 78 -4.15 2.20 -9.13
CA LEU A 78 -5.61 2.16 -9.17
C LEU A 78 -6.12 3.56 -9.50
N GLU A 79 -7.06 3.67 -10.44
CA GLU A 79 -7.69 4.96 -10.79
C GLU A 79 -9.21 4.81 -10.81
N GLY A 80 -9.88 5.64 -10.02
CA GLY A 80 -11.33 5.72 -9.96
C GLY A 80 -11.94 6.25 -11.26
N SER A 81 -13.14 5.77 -11.58
CA SER A 81 -13.89 6.20 -12.76
C SER A 81 -14.57 7.56 -12.57
N GLU A 82 -15.00 7.87 -11.35
CA GLU A 82 -15.70 9.09 -10.98
C GLU A 82 -14.76 10.25 -10.67
N ARG A 83 -15.18 11.48 -11.04
CA ARG A 83 -14.42 12.70 -10.77
C ARG A 83 -14.92 13.32 -9.46
N GLY A 84 -14.10 13.25 -8.43
CA GLY A 84 -14.32 13.90 -7.13
C GLY A 84 -13.91 15.37 -7.13
N ARG A 85 -13.87 15.97 -5.94
CA ARG A 85 -13.64 17.43 -5.75
C ARG A 85 -12.30 17.89 -6.33
N LYS A 86 -11.26 17.08 -6.19
CA LYS A 86 -9.89 17.37 -6.66
C LYS A 86 -9.49 16.49 -7.84
N GLY A 87 -10.45 16.07 -8.65
CA GLY A 87 -10.24 15.16 -9.78
C GLY A 87 -10.57 13.70 -9.44
N LYS A 88 -10.18 12.78 -10.31
CA LYS A 88 -10.33 11.35 -10.05
C LYS A 88 -9.38 10.91 -8.94
N LEU A 89 -9.85 10.05 -8.04
CA LEU A 89 -9.00 9.42 -7.05
C LEU A 89 -8.04 8.46 -7.76
N SER A 90 -6.74 8.66 -7.58
CA SER A 90 -5.71 7.74 -8.03
C SER A 90 -4.78 7.34 -6.89
N ILE A 91 -4.47 6.06 -6.83
CA ILE A 91 -3.75 5.42 -5.72
C ILE A 91 -2.62 4.62 -6.33
N GLU A 92 -1.42 4.78 -5.79
CA GLU A 92 -0.25 4.02 -6.19
C GLU A 92 0.16 3.10 -5.05
N THR A 93 0.47 1.85 -5.39
CA THR A 93 1.00 0.85 -4.48
C THR A 93 2.36 0.41 -4.97
N GLU A 94 3.34 0.42 -4.09
CA GLU A 94 4.70 -0.04 -4.34
C GLU A 94 5.02 -1.24 -3.46
N ILE A 95 5.71 -2.21 -4.03
CA ILE A 95 6.07 -3.46 -3.36
C ILE A 95 7.59 -3.58 -3.29
N PHE A 96 8.09 -3.58 -2.06
CA PHE A 96 9.51 -3.59 -1.74
C PHE A 96 9.94 -4.90 -1.09
N ALA A 97 11.07 -5.47 -1.50
CA ALA A 97 11.66 -6.60 -0.79
C ALA A 97 12.49 -6.09 0.40
N MET A 98 12.17 -6.52 1.62
CA MET A 98 13.02 -6.26 2.80
C MET A 98 13.99 -7.42 3.03
N THR A 99 13.49 -8.65 2.89
CA THR A 99 14.26 -9.90 2.94
C THR A 99 13.68 -10.86 1.90
N PRO A 100 14.32 -12.02 1.60
CA PRO A 100 13.76 -13.01 0.67
C PRO A 100 12.35 -13.50 1.05
N SER A 101 11.95 -13.38 2.32
CA SER A 101 10.67 -13.87 2.83
C SER A 101 9.71 -12.76 3.28
N PHE A 102 10.13 -11.49 3.21
CA PHE A 102 9.30 -10.36 3.63
C PHE A 102 9.29 -9.25 2.59
N LEU A 103 8.06 -8.85 2.26
CA LEU A 103 7.78 -7.68 1.45
C LEU A 103 7.21 -6.58 2.33
N VAL A 104 7.52 -5.34 2.00
CA VAL A 104 6.84 -4.15 2.49
C VAL A 104 5.97 -3.62 1.36
N VAL A 105 4.69 -3.42 1.64
CA VAL A 105 3.74 -2.83 0.71
C VAL A 105 3.44 -1.44 1.20
N GLU A 106 3.61 -0.46 0.33
CA GLU A 106 3.32 0.93 0.60
C GLU A 106 2.25 1.43 -0.37
N VAL A 107 1.19 2.03 0.17
CA VAL A 107 0.10 2.60 -0.60
C VAL A 107 0.05 4.11 -0.37
N LYS A 108 0.08 4.87 -1.45
CA LYS A 108 0.04 6.34 -1.44
C LYS A 108 -1.10 6.85 -2.30
N LYS A 109 -1.73 7.94 -1.85
CA LYS A 109 -2.51 8.82 -2.73
C LYS A 109 -1.57 9.41 -3.79
N ASP A 110 -1.91 9.18 -5.04
CA ASP A 110 -1.21 9.71 -6.21
C ASP A 110 -1.98 10.89 -6.83
N GLY A 111 -3.31 10.92 -6.69
CA GLY A 111 -4.17 11.99 -7.21
C GLY A 111 -5.56 12.01 -6.55
N GLY A 112 -6.32 13.08 -6.77
CA GLY A 112 -7.65 13.25 -6.17
C GLY A 112 -7.66 13.83 -4.76
N ASP A 113 -8.82 13.78 -4.11
CA ASP A 113 -9.06 14.40 -2.81
C ASP A 113 -8.57 13.52 -1.63
N THR A 114 -8.04 14.16 -0.59
CA THR A 114 -7.46 13.44 0.57
C THR A 114 -8.53 12.81 1.45
N LEU A 115 -9.70 13.45 1.62
CA LEU A 115 -10.79 12.86 2.39
C LEU A 115 -11.39 11.65 1.66
N GLU A 116 -11.55 11.75 0.33
CA GLU A 116 -11.96 10.62 -0.51
C GLU A 116 -10.97 9.45 -0.39
N TYR A 117 -9.66 9.74 -0.42
CA TYR A 117 -8.61 8.75 -0.23
C TYR A 117 -8.67 8.06 1.14
N ASN A 118 -8.74 8.82 2.24
CA ASN A 118 -8.82 8.26 3.59
C ASN A 118 -10.08 7.39 3.78
N GLN A 119 -11.21 7.80 3.19
CA GLN A 119 -12.43 7.01 3.21
C GLN A 119 -12.26 5.70 2.44
N PHE A 120 -11.63 5.73 1.27
CA PHE A 120 -11.31 4.52 0.52
C PHE A 120 -10.36 3.60 1.29
N CYS A 121 -9.31 4.16 1.91
CA CYS A 121 -8.35 3.41 2.71
C CYS A 121 -9.03 2.67 3.88
N SER A 122 -9.90 3.36 4.61
CA SER A 122 -10.60 2.80 5.77
C SER A 122 -11.71 1.80 5.40
N LYS A 123 -12.52 2.09 4.38
CA LYS A 123 -13.72 1.31 4.06
C LYS A 123 -13.49 0.16 3.09
N GLU A 124 -12.53 0.31 2.17
CA GLU A 124 -12.36 -0.62 1.05
C GLU A 124 -10.99 -1.32 1.12
N LEU A 125 -9.91 -0.52 1.16
CA LEU A 125 -8.55 -1.04 1.01
C LEU A 125 -8.06 -1.84 2.21
N ARG A 126 -8.14 -1.30 3.44
CA ARG A 126 -7.70 -2.01 4.65
C ARG A 126 -8.46 -3.34 4.84
N PRO A 127 -9.81 -3.39 4.70
CA PRO A 127 -10.53 -4.66 4.76
C PRO A 127 -10.07 -5.66 3.70
N ALA A 128 -9.84 -5.22 2.45
CA ALA A 128 -9.45 -6.11 1.36
C ALA A 128 -8.04 -6.71 1.50
N LEU A 129 -7.13 -6.01 2.22
CA LEU A 129 -5.75 -6.44 2.41
C LEU A 129 -5.49 -7.12 3.78
N LYS A 130 -6.50 -7.18 4.65
CA LYS A 130 -6.34 -7.66 6.03
C LYS A 130 -5.75 -9.07 6.13
N ASP A 131 -6.11 -9.97 5.22
CA ASP A 131 -5.69 -11.37 5.22
C ASP A 131 -4.26 -11.60 4.71
N ILE A 132 -3.66 -10.60 4.07
CA ILE A 132 -2.28 -10.64 3.60
C ILE A 132 -1.33 -9.83 4.47
N CYS A 133 -1.84 -8.99 5.37
CA CYS A 133 -1.03 -8.30 6.37
C CYS A 133 -0.36 -9.31 7.31
N TRP A 134 0.95 -9.18 7.48
CA TRP A 134 1.67 -9.96 8.47
C TRP A 134 1.22 -9.58 9.87
N THR A 135 1.00 -10.60 10.70
CA THR A 135 0.76 -10.46 12.14
C THR A 135 1.78 -11.33 12.85
N SER A 136 2.31 -10.86 13.98
CA SER A 136 3.15 -11.71 14.81
C SER A 136 2.30 -12.89 15.29
N PRO A 137 2.81 -14.13 15.29
CA PRO A 137 2.11 -15.23 15.93
C PRO A 137 1.83 -14.85 17.39
N ALA A 138 0.60 -15.08 17.85
CA ALA A 138 0.24 -14.86 19.24
C ALA A 138 1.21 -15.67 20.11
N GLU A 139 1.81 -15.05 21.13
CA GLU A 139 2.48 -15.80 22.18
C GLU A 139 1.47 -16.80 22.74
N ASN A 140 1.77 -18.10 22.63
CA ASN A 140 0.99 -19.11 23.32
C ASN A 140 1.01 -18.74 24.81
N PRO A 141 -0.14 -18.70 25.52
CA PRO A 141 -0.14 -18.42 26.94
C PRO A 141 0.71 -19.50 27.61
N THR A 142 1.76 -19.05 28.31
CA THR A 142 2.62 -19.92 29.09
C THR A 142 1.73 -20.68 30.08
N PRO A 143 1.76 -22.03 30.11
CA PRO A 143 1.05 -22.76 31.14
C PRO A 143 1.64 -22.35 32.49
N ALA A 144 0.79 -21.83 33.37
CA ALA A 144 1.14 -21.50 34.75
C ALA A 144 1.47 -22.77 35.55
#